data_AF-G0PF84-F1
#
_entry.id   AF-G0PF84-F1
#
_cell.length_a   1.000
_cell.length_b   1.000
_cell.length_c   1.000
_cell.angle_alpha   90.00
_cell.angle_beta   90.00
_cell.angle_gamma   90.00
#
_symmetry.space_group_name_H-M   'P 1'
#
loop_
_entity.id
_entity.type
_entity.pdbx_description
1 polymer ?
#
loop_
_entity_poly.entity_id
_entity_poly.type
_entity_poly.pdbx_seq_one_letter_code
_entity_poly.pdbx_strand_id
1 'polypeptide(L)'
;MDPGESTTDTALRETNEEIGLKAKDIEIWGHLKSVVRRQADFVVTPIVGYIPDEEALDKLVVNSDEVQAVFTIPLEELYRTAGLTKFTSKRMKYTLPTFDSTEFKVLRSLPSLSNNSFQVHHNAENEYLHSNQRVWGLSAVMLHQALTLLNPEEYKHDLIVKFF
;
A
#
# COMPACT_ATOMS: atom_id res chain seq x y z
N MET A 1 -7.53 -7.58 -15.48
CA MET A 1 -8.32 -8.80 -15.22
C MET A 1 -8.45 -9.50 -16.53
N ASP A 2 -7.87 -10.69 -16.60
CA ASP A 2 -7.90 -11.50 -17.80
C ASP A 2 -9.28 -12.16 -17.97
N PRO A 3 -9.69 -12.52 -19.20
CA PRO A 3 -10.98 -13.13 -19.43
C PRO A 3 -11.17 -14.41 -18.60
N GLY A 4 -12.19 -14.42 -17.73
CA GLY A 4 -12.53 -15.55 -16.86
C GLY A 4 -11.87 -15.54 -15.48
N GLU A 5 -11.04 -14.56 -15.18
CA GLU A 5 -10.35 -14.39 -13.89
C GLU A 5 -11.28 -13.73 -12.84
N SER A 6 -11.20 -14.14 -11.58
CA SER A 6 -11.86 -13.41 -10.48
C SER A 6 -10.99 -12.24 -9.99
N THR A 7 -11.56 -11.28 -9.26
CA THR A 7 -10.78 -10.16 -8.68
C THR A 7 -9.69 -10.63 -7.72
N THR A 8 -9.91 -11.77 -7.04
CA THR A 8 -8.91 -12.38 -6.16
C THR A 8 -7.79 -13.02 -6.95
N ASP A 9 -8.12 -13.75 -8.02
CA ASP A 9 -7.12 -14.36 -8.89
C ASP A 9 -6.22 -13.29 -9.52
N THR A 10 -6.82 -12.19 -10.00
CA THR A 10 -6.05 -11.04 -10.52
C THR A 10 -5.12 -10.49 -9.45
N ALA A 11 -5.62 -10.22 -8.23
CA ALA A 11 -4.78 -9.65 -7.17
C ALA A 11 -3.61 -10.56 -6.80
N LEU A 12 -3.83 -11.88 -6.74
CA LEU A 12 -2.79 -12.87 -6.44
C LEU A 12 -1.77 -12.99 -7.56
N ARG A 13 -2.21 -12.98 -8.82
CA ARG A 13 -1.33 -13.02 -9.99
C ARG A 13 -0.45 -11.77 -10.06
N GLU A 14 -1.04 -10.57 -10.02
CA GLU A 14 -0.30 -9.30 -10.05
C GLU A 14 0.69 -9.21 -8.87
N THR A 15 0.27 -9.61 -7.66
CA THR A 15 1.17 -9.68 -6.49
C THR A 15 2.37 -10.61 -6.74
N ASN A 16 2.15 -11.72 -7.45
CA ASN A 16 3.24 -12.63 -7.80
C ASN A 16 4.16 -12.04 -8.88
N GLU A 17 3.59 -11.42 -9.91
CA GLU A 17 4.35 -10.81 -11.02
C GLU A 17 5.18 -9.61 -10.55
N GLU A 18 4.62 -8.76 -9.69
CA GLU A 18 5.26 -7.54 -9.20
C GLU A 18 6.32 -7.79 -8.12
N ILE A 19 6.01 -8.61 -7.10
CA ILE A 19 6.89 -8.80 -5.93
C ILE A 19 7.30 -10.25 -5.64
N GLY A 20 6.84 -11.21 -6.43
CA GLY A 20 7.23 -12.63 -6.30
C GLY A 20 6.57 -13.38 -5.13
N LEU A 21 5.67 -12.74 -4.38
CA LEU A 21 4.96 -13.38 -3.28
C LEU A 21 3.96 -14.39 -3.84
N LYS A 22 4.00 -15.64 -3.36
CA LYS A 22 3.18 -16.72 -3.95
C LYS A 22 1.83 -16.78 -3.27
N ALA A 23 0.79 -17.12 -4.03
CA ALA A 23 -0.57 -17.28 -3.50
C ALA A 23 -0.69 -18.25 -2.31
N LYS A 24 0.15 -19.30 -2.28
CA LYS A 24 0.19 -20.25 -1.16
C LYS A 24 0.69 -19.66 0.16
N ASP A 25 1.38 -18.52 0.10
CA ASP A 25 1.94 -17.82 1.25
C ASP A 25 0.99 -16.68 1.72
N ILE A 26 -0.22 -16.60 1.13
CA ILE A 26 -1.23 -15.58 1.42
C ILE A 26 -2.56 -16.26 1.77
N GLU A 27 -3.09 -15.96 2.96
CA GLU A 27 -4.45 -16.30 3.35
C GLU A 27 -5.39 -15.13 3.02
N ILE A 28 -6.39 -15.36 2.18
CA ILE A 28 -7.37 -14.31 1.86
C ILE A 28 -8.33 -14.13 3.03
N TRP A 29 -8.28 -12.95 3.67
CA TRP A 29 -9.21 -12.57 4.74
C TRP A 29 -10.53 -12.04 4.20
N GLY A 30 -10.52 -11.36 3.03
CA GLY A 30 -11.75 -10.93 2.39
C GLY A 30 -11.59 -9.81 1.38
N HIS A 31 -12.72 -9.25 0.96
CA HIS A 31 -12.83 -8.15 0.00
C HIS A 31 -13.32 -6.88 0.67
N LEU A 32 -12.66 -5.76 0.37
CA LEU A 32 -13.15 -4.44 0.77
C LEU A 32 -14.16 -3.90 -0.26
N LYS A 33 -14.88 -2.85 0.12
CA LYS A 33 -15.80 -2.17 -0.79
C LYS A 33 -15.03 -1.61 -1.98
N SER A 34 -15.51 -1.90 -3.19
CA SER A 34 -14.87 -1.40 -4.40
C SER A 34 -14.79 0.12 -4.39
N VAL A 35 -13.63 0.62 -4.82
CA VAL A 35 -13.33 2.04 -4.91
C VAL A 35 -13.27 2.45 -6.37
N VAL A 36 -13.92 3.56 -6.70
CA VAL A 36 -14.03 4.04 -8.07
C VAL A 36 -13.01 5.16 -8.28
N ARG A 37 -12.27 5.11 -9.40
CA ARG A 37 -11.37 6.21 -9.80
C ARG A 37 -12.17 7.49 -10.02
N ARG A 38 -11.53 8.65 -9.86
CA ARG A 38 -12.15 9.98 -10.02
C ARG A 38 -12.96 10.15 -11.32
N GLN A 39 -12.53 9.55 -12.42
CA GLN A 39 -13.19 9.63 -13.73
C GLN A 39 -14.36 8.65 -13.89
N ALA A 40 -14.65 7.81 -12.88
CA ALA A 40 -15.69 6.78 -12.90
C ALA A 40 -15.56 5.75 -14.04
N ASP A 41 -14.39 5.67 -14.66
CA ASP A 41 -14.03 4.78 -15.76
C ASP A 41 -13.37 3.48 -15.29
N PHE A 42 -13.02 3.39 -14.01
CA PHE A 42 -12.27 2.28 -13.45
C PHE A 42 -12.70 1.98 -12.01
N VAL A 43 -12.91 0.70 -11.72
CA VAL A 43 -13.31 0.19 -10.40
C VAL A 43 -12.22 -0.75 -9.91
N VAL A 44 -11.79 -0.56 -8.66
CA VAL A 44 -10.84 -1.44 -8.00
C VAL A 44 -11.52 -2.11 -6.82
N THR A 45 -11.41 -3.42 -6.72
CA THR A 45 -11.85 -4.19 -5.55
C THR A 45 -10.63 -4.58 -4.74
N PRO A 46 -10.39 -3.95 -3.57
CA PRO A 46 -9.23 -4.28 -2.76
C PRO A 46 -9.43 -5.64 -2.08
N ILE A 47 -8.39 -6.46 -2.10
CA ILE A 47 -8.37 -7.78 -1.47
C ILE A 47 -7.43 -7.71 -0.26
N VAL A 48 -7.90 -8.15 0.91
CA VAL A 48 -7.07 -8.22 2.13
C VAL A 48 -6.53 -9.64 2.25
N GLY A 49 -5.20 -9.75 2.23
CA GLY A 49 -4.48 -11.00 2.46
C GLY A 49 -3.62 -10.91 3.71
N TYR A 50 -3.52 -12.02 4.43
CA TYR A 50 -2.63 -12.21 5.57
C TYR A 50 -1.49 -13.14 5.20
N ILE A 51 -0.29 -12.80 5.65
CA ILE A 51 0.92 -13.58 5.39
C ILE A 51 1.31 -14.21 6.73
N PRO A 52 1.00 -15.50 6.96
CA PRO A 52 1.23 -16.15 8.25
C PRO A 52 2.70 -16.42 8.56
N ASP A 53 3.52 -16.62 7.52
CA ASP A 53 4.96 -16.85 7.64
C ASP A 53 5.74 -15.62 7.14
N GLU A 54 6.31 -14.86 8.07
CA GLU A 54 7.14 -13.69 7.73
C GLU A 54 8.37 -14.06 6.89
N GLU A 55 8.87 -15.30 6.94
CA GLU A 55 9.98 -15.71 6.08
C GLU A 55 9.63 -15.67 4.59
N ALA A 56 8.35 -15.68 4.23
CA ALA A 56 7.91 -15.49 2.85
C ALA A 56 8.33 -14.10 2.33
N LEU A 57 8.33 -13.09 3.18
CA LEU A 57 8.76 -11.72 2.85
C LEU A 57 10.28 -11.62 2.63
N ASP A 58 11.05 -12.50 3.24
CA ASP A 58 12.49 -12.58 3.03
C ASP A 58 12.86 -13.27 1.71
N LYS A 59 11.89 -13.89 1.03
CA LYS A 59 12.08 -14.64 -0.23
C LYS A 59 11.51 -13.92 -1.46
N LEU A 60 11.08 -12.67 -1.32
CA LEU A 60 10.53 -11.87 -2.42
C LEU A 60 11.51 -11.72 -3.59
N VAL A 61 10.98 -11.88 -4.79
CA VAL A 61 11.66 -11.70 -6.08
C VAL A 61 10.93 -10.60 -6.82
N VAL A 62 11.47 -9.39 -6.75
CA VAL A 62 10.79 -8.17 -7.24
C VAL A 62 11.08 -7.96 -8.72
N ASN A 63 10.04 -7.67 -9.49
CA ASN A 63 10.17 -7.21 -10.87
C ASN A 63 10.58 -5.73 -10.88
N SER A 64 11.87 -5.47 -11.15
CA SER A 64 12.44 -4.12 -11.16
C SER A 64 11.87 -3.20 -12.24
N ASP A 65 11.25 -3.75 -13.28
CA ASP A 65 10.68 -2.97 -14.37
C ASP A 65 9.34 -2.30 -13.97
N GLU A 66 8.69 -2.82 -12.93
CA GLU A 66 7.39 -2.37 -12.45
C GLU A 66 7.44 -1.82 -11.02
N VAL A 67 8.31 -2.38 -10.18
CA VAL A 67 8.40 -2.07 -8.75
C VAL A 67 9.78 -1.53 -8.37
N GLN A 68 9.81 -0.27 -7.93
CA GLN A 68 11.04 0.37 -7.45
C GLN A 68 11.47 -0.13 -6.06
N ALA A 69 10.51 -0.39 -5.17
CA ALA A 69 10.76 -0.80 -3.80
C ALA A 69 9.54 -1.48 -3.15
N VAL A 70 9.82 -2.32 -2.16
CA VAL A 70 8.84 -2.97 -1.28
C VAL A 70 9.22 -2.67 0.15
N PHE A 71 8.26 -2.16 0.92
CA PHE A 71 8.43 -1.84 2.34
C PHE A 71 7.15 -2.14 3.11
N THR A 72 7.27 -2.23 4.44
CA THR A 72 6.14 -2.37 5.37
C THR A 72 6.11 -1.21 6.35
N ILE A 73 4.92 -0.81 6.76
CA ILE A 73 4.70 0.19 7.82
C ILE A 73 3.99 -0.52 8.98
N PRO A 74 4.47 -0.37 10.23
CA PRO A 74 3.77 -0.88 11.41
C PRO A 74 2.35 -0.30 11.52
N LEU A 75 1.39 -1.10 11.95
CA LEU A 75 0.00 -0.65 12.09
C LEU A 75 -0.12 0.53 13.07
N GLU A 76 0.65 0.52 14.15
CA GLU A 76 0.69 1.57 15.17
C GLU A 76 1.14 2.92 14.61
N GLU A 77 2.10 2.92 13.67
CA GLU A 77 2.54 4.12 12.95
C GLU A 77 1.44 4.61 12.00
N LEU A 78 0.74 3.71 11.29
CA LEU A 78 -0.38 4.08 10.43
C LEU A 78 -1.54 4.72 11.21
N TYR A 79 -1.84 4.24 12.41
CA TYR A 79 -2.86 4.84 13.27
C TYR A 79 -2.46 6.25 13.70
N ARG A 80 -1.20 6.45 14.08
CA ARG A 80 -0.67 7.73 14.56
C ARG A 80 -0.52 8.78 13.47
N THR A 81 -0.17 8.36 12.26
CA THR A 81 0.16 9.25 11.13
C THR A 81 -1.00 9.49 10.18
N ALA A 82 -2.17 8.93 10.49
CA ALA A 82 -3.38 9.15 9.71
C ALA A 82 -3.83 10.62 9.75
N GLY A 83 -3.97 11.19 8.56
CA GLY A 83 -4.38 12.56 8.35
C GLY A 83 -5.36 12.70 7.20
N LEU A 84 -5.68 13.95 6.88
CA LEU A 84 -6.55 14.32 5.78
C LEU A 84 -5.86 15.34 4.89
N THR A 85 -5.90 15.12 3.58
CA THR A 85 -5.49 16.11 2.58
C THR A 85 -6.69 16.61 1.80
N LYS A 86 -6.80 17.94 1.70
CA LYS A 86 -7.83 18.63 0.92
C LYS A 86 -7.33 18.85 -0.51
N PHE A 87 -8.05 18.33 -1.48
CA PHE A 87 -7.82 18.54 -2.89
C PHE A 87 -8.84 19.56 -3.41
N THR A 88 -8.34 20.62 -4.03
CA THR A 88 -9.17 21.66 -4.64
C THR A 88 -8.76 21.84 -6.09
N SER A 89 -9.73 21.74 -6.99
CA SER A 89 -9.59 22.09 -8.39
C SER A 89 -10.69 23.07 -8.79
N LYS A 90 -10.61 23.64 -10.00
CA LYS A 90 -11.70 24.49 -10.54
C LYS A 90 -13.05 23.77 -10.65
N ARG A 91 -13.04 22.43 -10.71
CA ARG A 91 -14.24 21.61 -10.98
C ARG A 91 -14.75 20.83 -9.76
N MET A 92 -13.89 20.51 -8.80
CA MET A 92 -14.27 19.70 -7.63
C MET A 92 -13.41 20.03 -6.41
N LYS A 93 -13.99 19.84 -5.23
CA LYS A 93 -13.31 19.89 -3.94
C LYS A 93 -13.56 18.59 -3.19
N TYR A 94 -12.51 17.91 -2.77
CA TYR A 94 -12.66 16.67 -2.02
C TYR A 94 -11.55 16.48 -1.00
N THR A 95 -11.80 15.67 0.02
CA THR A 95 -10.82 15.37 1.08
C THR A 95 -10.58 13.88 1.11
N LEU A 96 -9.32 13.45 1.12
CA LEU A 96 -8.94 12.04 1.22
C LEU A 96 -8.03 11.77 2.42
N PRO A 97 -8.02 10.53 2.95
CA PRO A 97 -6.97 10.06 3.85
C PRO A 97 -5.58 10.26 3.28
N THR A 98 -4.63 10.52 4.17
CA THR A 98 -3.20 10.43 3.92
C THR A 98 -2.51 9.80 5.13
N PHE A 99 -1.44 9.06 4.88
CA PHE A 99 -0.59 8.49 5.92
C PHE A 99 0.84 8.89 5.61
N ASP A 100 1.50 9.53 6.55
CA ASP A 100 2.85 10.07 6.42
C ASP A 100 3.78 9.36 7.40
N SER A 101 4.44 8.30 6.93
CA SER A 101 5.16 7.37 7.79
C SER A 101 6.66 7.61 7.77
N THR A 102 7.24 7.83 8.93
CA THR A 102 8.70 7.86 9.12
C THR A 102 9.24 6.53 9.64
N GLU A 103 8.36 5.68 10.19
CA GLU A 103 8.71 4.35 10.66
C GLU A 103 8.29 3.30 9.61
N PHE A 104 9.26 2.73 8.89
CA PHE A 104 8.99 1.68 7.90
C PHE A 104 10.20 0.73 7.78
N LYS A 105 9.94 -0.52 7.39
CA LYS A 105 10.96 -1.53 7.10
C LYS A 105 11.03 -1.76 5.61
N VAL A 106 12.18 -1.48 4.99
CA VAL A 106 12.43 -1.83 3.58
C VAL A 106 12.68 -3.33 3.48
N LEU A 107 11.91 -4.02 2.64
CA LEU A 107 12.07 -5.44 2.35
C LEU A 107 12.94 -5.65 1.11
N ARG A 108 12.72 -4.83 0.07
CA ARG A 108 13.45 -4.84 -1.19
C ARG A 108 13.52 -3.44 -1.77
N SER A 109 14.60 -3.12 -2.45
CA SER A 109 14.75 -1.91 -3.25
C SER A 109 15.70 -2.21 -4.40
N LEU A 110 15.59 -1.45 -5.50
CA LEU A 110 16.59 -1.53 -6.56
C LEU A 110 18.00 -1.32 -5.98
N PRO A 111 19.00 -2.12 -6.38
CA PRO A 111 20.36 -1.90 -5.94
C PRO A 111 20.78 -0.48 -6.29
N SER A 112 21.16 0.31 -5.30
CA SER A 112 22.02 1.46 -5.56
C SER A 112 23.27 0.94 -6.26
N LEU A 113 23.79 1.69 -7.24
CA LEU A 113 25.13 1.48 -7.81
C LEU A 113 26.28 1.63 -6.77
N SER A 114 25.99 1.55 -5.47
CA SER A 114 26.96 1.56 -4.38
C SER A 114 26.72 0.39 -3.42
N ASN A 115 27.70 -0.51 -3.41
CA ASN A 115 27.84 -1.73 -2.63
C ASN A 115 27.33 -1.69 -1.17
N ASN A 116 26.67 -2.78 -0.79
CA ASN A 116 26.58 -3.37 0.55
C ASN A 116 26.46 -2.42 1.76
N SER A 117 25.27 -2.34 2.36
CA SER A 117 25.01 -2.95 3.68
C SER A 117 23.60 -2.62 4.13
N PHE A 118 22.89 -3.66 4.57
CA PHE A 118 21.59 -3.56 5.20
C PHE A 118 21.78 -2.90 6.58
N GLN A 119 21.83 -1.57 6.63
CA GLN A 119 21.67 -0.74 7.82
C GLN A 119 21.06 0.58 7.38
N VAL A 120 19.81 0.81 7.77
CA VAL A 120 19.11 2.08 7.57
C VAL A 120 19.77 3.12 8.47
N HIS A 121 20.81 3.77 7.97
CA HIS A 121 21.36 4.98 8.53
C HIS A 121 21.08 6.11 7.55
N HIS A 122 20.22 7.03 8.00
CA HIS A 122 19.80 8.25 7.31
C HIS A 122 20.92 8.91 6.50
N ASN A 123 20.52 9.36 5.30
CA ASN A 123 21.19 10.33 4.44
C ASN A 123 22.44 9.83 3.72
N ALA A 124 22.26 8.94 2.75
CA ALA A 124 23.16 8.87 1.59
C ALA A 124 22.43 9.42 0.35
N GLU A 125 23.08 10.32 -0.40
CA GLU A 125 22.55 11.07 -1.55
C GLU A 125 22.11 10.20 -2.75
N ASN A 126 22.12 8.87 -2.62
CA ASN A 126 21.75 7.89 -3.65
C ASN A 126 20.63 6.92 -3.20
N GLU A 127 19.91 7.20 -2.11
CA GLU A 127 18.74 6.41 -1.71
C GLU A 127 17.45 6.92 -2.40
N TYR A 128 16.85 6.06 -3.23
CA TYR A 128 15.59 6.36 -3.95
C TYR A 128 14.34 6.35 -3.06
N LEU A 129 14.47 5.94 -1.80
CA LEU A 129 13.39 5.98 -0.83
C LEU A 129 13.56 7.22 0.05
N HIS A 130 12.57 8.11 0.00
CA HIS A 130 12.52 9.26 0.89
C HIS A 130 12.49 8.81 2.36
N SER A 131 13.03 9.65 3.24
CA SER A 131 12.99 9.45 4.70
C SER A 131 11.58 9.42 5.29
N ASN A 132 10.56 9.77 4.50
CA ASN A 132 9.15 9.63 4.82
C ASN A 132 8.44 8.95 3.63
N GLN A 133 7.64 7.93 3.92
CA GLN A 133 6.77 7.25 2.97
C GLN A 133 5.33 7.76 3.11
N ARG A 134 4.85 8.41 2.05
CA ARG A 134 3.47 8.90 1.98
C ARG A 134 2.56 7.93 1.25
N VAL A 135 1.55 7.41 1.94
CA VAL A 135 0.42 6.70 1.32
C VAL A 135 -0.73 7.69 1.11
N TRP A 136 -1.16 7.86 -0.15
CA TRP A 136 -2.16 8.85 -0.54
C TRP A 136 -3.02 8.36 -1.72
N GLY A 137 -4.01 9.15 -2.11
CA GLY A 137 -4.87 8.85 -3.26
C GLY A 137 -5.75 7.64 -3.03
N LEU A 138 -5.91 6.79 -4.05
CA LEU A 138 -6.79 5.63 -3.98
C LEU A 138 -6.27 4.58 -2.98
N SER A 139 -4.96 4.37 -2.91
CA SER A 139 -4.33 3.45 -1.95
C SER A 139 -4.63 3.85 -0.51
N ALA A 140 -4.60 5.15 -0.18
CA ALA A 140 -4.99 5.61 1.16
C ALA A 140 -6.47 5.40 1.47
N VAL A 141 -7.36 5.45 0.47
CA VAL A 141 -8.79 5.13 0.66
C VAL A 141 -8.97 3.64 0.97
N MET A 142 -8.28 2.77 0.23
CA MET A 142 -8.32 1.32 0.50
C MET A 142 -7.74 1.00 1.88
N LEU A 143 -6.60 1.62 2.23
CA LEU A 143 -5.97 1.46 3.53
C LEU A 143 -6.87 1.94 4.66
N HIS A 144 -7.51 3.10 4.52
CA HIS A 144 -8.49 3.61 5.49
C HIS A 144 -9.64 2.62 5.72
N GLN A 145 -10.18 2.01 4.67
CA GLN A 145 -11.20 0.98 4.80
C GLN A 145 -10.69 -0.25 5.57
N ALA A 146 -9.47 -0.71 5.27
CA ALA A 146 -8.86 -1.85 5.95
C ALA A 146 -8.68 -1.56 7.46
N LEU A 147 -8.06 -0.43 7.81
CA LEU A 147 -7.76 -0.09 9.21
C LEU A 147 -9.04 0.08 10.05
N THR A 148 -10.12 0.61 9.46
CA THR A 148 -11.44 0.72 10.11
C THR A 148 -12.06 -0.64 10.44
N LEU A 149 -11.70 -1.70 9.70
CA LEU A 149 -12.18 -3.05 9.96
C LEU A 149 -11.25 -3.85 10.86
N LEU A 150 -9.92 -3.65 10.72
CA LEU A 150 -8.92 -4.42 11.44
C LEU A 150 -8.82 -4.05 12.91
N ASN A 151 -8.84 -2.75 13.24
CA ASN A 151 -8.75 -2.30 14.63
C ASN A 151 -9.51 -0.97 14.83
N PRO A 152 -10.86 -1.01 14.83
CA PRO A 152 -11.69 0.18 14.96
C PRO A 152 -11.50 0.93 16.30
N GLU A 153 -11.01 0.24 17.33
CA GLU A 153 -10.77 0.84 18.64
C GLU A 153 -9.55 1.77 18.66
N GLU A 154 -8.54 1.49 17.84
CA GLU A 154 -7.34 2.34 17.72
C GLU A 154 -7.45 3.32 16.55
N TYR A 155 -8.06 2.90 15.45
CA TYR A 155 -8.23 3.72 14.25
C TYR A 155 -9.56 4.48 14.25
N LYS A 156 -9.65 5.54 15.06
CA LYS A 156 -10.89 6.33 15.29
C LYS A 156 -11.15 7.43 14.27
N HIS A 157 -10.73 7.22 13.04
CA HIS A 157 -10.78 8.27 12.03
C HIS A 157 -12.11 8.21 11.26
N ASP A 158 -13.03 9.12 11.59
CA ASP A 158 -14.23 9.39 10.78
C ASP A 158 -13.85 10.16 9.51
N LEU A 159 -13.11 9.52 8.60
CA LEU A 159 -12.76 10.12 7.32
C LEU A 159 -13.95 10.02 6.39
N ILE A 160 -14.88 10.96 6.55
CA ILE A 160 -15.96 11.14 5.60
C ILE A 160 -15.33 11.69 4.32
N VAL A 161 -15.06 10.81 3.36
CA VAL A 161 -14.67 11.18 2.00
C VAL A 161 -15.85 11.92 1.38
N LYS A 162 -15.75 13.25 1.30
CA LYS A 162 -16.75 14.10 0.69
C LYS A 162 -16.26 14.54 -0.67
N PHE A 163 -17.01 14.19 -1.71
CA PHE A 163 -16.87 14.77 -3.04
C PHE A 163 -17.85 15.94 -3.14
N PHE A 164 -17.35 17.17 -3.28
CA PHE A 164 -18.14 18.39 -3.52
C PHE A 164 -17.90 18.94 -4.92
#